data_AF-A0A168I590-F1
#
_entry.id   AF-A0A168I590-F1
#
_cell.length_a   1.000
_cell.length_b   1.000
_cell.length_c   1.000
_cell.angle_alpha   90.00
_cell.angle_beta   90.00
_cell.angle_gamma   90.00
#
_symmetry.space_group_name_H-M   'P 1'
#
loop_
_entity.id
_entity.type
_entity.pdbx_description
1 polymer ?
#
loop_
_entity_poly.entity_id
_entity_poly.type
_entity_poly.pdbx_seq_one_letter_code
_entity_poly.pdbx_strand_id
1 'polypeptide(L)'
;MEVLPAVAAWAASYVYRFPSVAENAFGQRSCSRAAIDVQELASRLSSKAQVLVAGDKGFDETSGRWNIFDQPKPGVVVIPGAALDVAATGGIEIVMSSLSSVELSKDGQTAKIGGGTLSKAIIDALWQSGKQTGKQLHKPFLLSLLGMR
;
A
#
# COMPACT_ATOMS: atom_id res chain seq x y z
N MET A 1 -22.22 -50.51 -49.36
CA MET A 1 -22.89 -49.33 -48.77
C MET A 1 -22.40 -49.23 -47.34
N GLU A 2 -21.46 -48.32 -47.14
CA GLU A 2 -20.58 -48.22 -45.97
C GLU A 2 -21.20 -47.29 -44.92
N VAL A 3 -21.12 -47.69 -43.66
CA VAL A 3 -21.51 -46.88 -42.50
C VAL A 3 -20.27 -46.14 -42.02
N LEU A 4 -20.15 -44.87 -42.37
CA LEU A 4 -19.05 -44.00 -41.96
C LEU A 4 -19.28 -43.43 -40.55
N PRO A 5 -18.25 -43.37 -39.67
CA PRO A 5 -18.35 -42.82 -38.33
C PRO A 5 -18.17 -41.29 -38.36
N ALA A 6 -19.14 -40.54 -37.84
CA ALA A 6 -19.04 -39.09 -37.68
C ALA A 6 -18.51 -38.75 -36.27
N VAL A 7 -17.18 -38.79 -36.11
CA VAL A 7 -16.52 -38.13 -34.98
C VAL A 7 -16.37 -36.65 -35.36
N ALA A 8 -17.31 -35.81 -34.93
CA ALA A 8 -17.26 -34.37 -35.14
C ALA A 8 -17.11 -33.64 -33.80
N ALA A 9 -15.91 -33.10 -33.60
CA ALA A 9 -15.55 -31.88 -32.89
C ALA A 9 -16.14 -31.63 -31.49
N TRP A 10 -15.40 -32.05 -30.47
CA TRP A 10 -15.34 -31.33 -29.20
C TRP A 10 -14.72 -29.95 -29.42
N ALA A 11 -15.48 -28.89 -29.15
CA ALA A 11 -15.05 -27.74 -28.34
C ALA A 11 -16.17 -26.69 -28.34
N ALA A 12 -17.10 -26.85 -27.41
CA ALA A 12 -17.90 -25.72 -26.94
C ALA A 12 -16.96 -24.80 -26.15
N SER A 13 -16.60 -23.65 -26.71
CA SER A 13 -16.09 -22.53 -25.93
C SER A 13 -16.58 -21.22 -26.52
N TYR A 14 -17.65 -20.74 -25.90
CA TYR A 14 -17.90 -19.34 -25.59
C TYR A 14 -18.04 -18.37 -26.78
N VAL A 15 -19.28 -18.27 -27.24
CA VAL A 15 -19.78 -17.08 -27.92
C VAL A 15 -19.83 -15.94 -26.90
N TYR A 16 -18.85 -15.03 -26.95
CA TYR A 16 -19.10 -13.62 -26.63
C TYR A 16 -18.56 -12.76 -27.77
N ARG A 17 -19.38 -12.68 -28.81
CA ARG A 17 -19.28 -11.64 -29.82
C ARG A 17 -20.17 -10.49 -29.38
N PHE A 18 -19.57 -9.42 -28.85
CA PHE A 18 -20.23 -8.12 -28.73
C PHE A 18 -19.55 -7.13 -29.68
N PRO A 19 -20.25 -6.71 -30.74
CA PRO A 19 -20.06 -5.35 -31.23
C PRO A 19 -21.44 -4.72 -31.48
N SER A 20 -21.83 -3.82 -30.60
CA SER A 20 -22.79 -2.77 -30.92
C SER A 20 -22.60 -1.63 -29.92
N VAL A 21 -21.62 -0.76 -30.18
CA VAL A 21 -21.66 0.59 -29.62
C VAL A 21 -22.70 1.34 -30.45
N ALA A 22 -23.91 1.43 -29.89
CA ALA A 22 -24.89 2.40 -30.32
C ALA A 22 -24.41 3.77 -29.82
N GLU A 23 -24.12 4.67 -30.76
CA GLU A 23 -23.88 6.09 -30.46
C GLU A 23 -25.19 6.72 -29.98
N ASN A 24 -25.22 7.16 -28.73
CA ASN A 24 -26.29 8.01 -28.25
C ASN A 24 -25.74 9.43 -28.05
N ALA A 25 -26.33 10.36 -28.80
CA ALA A 25 -26.13 11.80 -28.70
C ALA A 25 -26.66 12.32 -27.35
N PHE A 26 -25.84 12.24 -26.31
CA PHE A 26 -26.00 13.06 -25.11
C PHE A 26 -24.63 13.25 -24.49
N GLY A 27 -24.23 14.51 -24.28
CA GLY A 27 -22.93 14.91 -23.74
C GLY A 27 -22.70 14.45 -22.30
N GLN A 28 -22.51 13.16 -22.10
CA GLN A 28 -21.89 12.61 -20.92
C GLN A 28 -20.40 12.51 -21.21
N ARG A 29 -19.59 13.27 -20.47
CA ARG A 29 -18.19 12.92 -20.28
C ARG A 29 -18.18 11.55 -19.63
N SER A 30 -18.12 10.51 -20.46
CA SER A 30 -17.58 9.22 -20.08
C SER A 30 -16.14 9.48 -19.68
N CYS A 31 -15.92 9.81 -18.41
CA CYS A 31 -14.70 9.35 -17.78
C CYS A 31 -14.75 7.84 -17.99
N SER A 32 -14.04 7.35 -19.00
CA SER A 32 -13.63 5.96 -19.05
C SER A 32 -13.14 5.68 -17.64
N ARG A 33 -13.86 4.83 -16.89
CA ARG A 33 -13.38 4.36 -15.60
C ARG A 33 -12.02 3.77 -15.94
N ALA A 34 -10.95 4.53 -15.68
CA ALA A 34 -9.63 4.18 -16.14
C ALA A 34 -9.34 2.82 -15.49
N ALA A 35 -9.42 1.76 -16.28
CA ALA A 35 -8.92 0.48 -15.86
C ALA A 35 -7.44 0.76 -15.57
N ILE A 36 -7.06 0.69 -14.30
CA ILE A 36 -5.67 0.88 -13.91
C ILE A 36 -4.90 -0.24 -14.60
N ASP A 37 -4.01 0.13 -15.52
CA ASP A 37 -3.09 -0.81 -16.15
C ASP A 37 -2.03 -1.18 -15.10
N VAL A 38 -2.18 -2.37 -14.52
CA VAL A 38 -1.31 -2.88 -13.46
C VAL A 38 0.10 -3.16 -14.02
N GLN A 39 0.19 -3.54 -15.29
CA GLN A 39 1.47 -3.81 -15.96
C GLN A 39 2.24 -2.52 -16.22
N GLU A 40 1.56 -1.46 -16.68
CA GLU A 40 2.15 -0.13 -16.82
C GLU A 40 2.63 0.38 -15.45
N LEU A 41 1.80 0.25 -14.41
CA LEU A 41 2.18 0.63 -13.05
C LEU A 41 3.41 -0.14 -12.58
N ALA A 42 3.42 -1.47 -12.71
CA ALA A 42 4.53 -2.31 -12.31
C ALA A 42 5.84 -1.95 -13.04
N SER A 43 5.76 -1.55 -14.31
CA SER A 43 6.94 -1.14 -15.10
C SER A 43 7.61 0.14 -14.58
N ARG A 44 6.85 0.99 -13.88
CA ARG A 44 7.32 2.26 -13.31
C ARG A 44 7.88 2.13 -11.90
N LEU A 45 7.59 1.03 -11.23
CA LEU A 45 8.00 0.78 -9.86
C LEU A 45 9.38 0.14 -9.80
N SER A 46 10.05 0.30 -8.66
CA SER A 46 11.32 -0.36 -8.38
C SER A 46 11.14 -1.88 -8.33
N SER A 47 12.23 -2.63 -8.58
CA SER A 47 12.24 -4.09 -8.51
C SER A 47 11.93 -4.67 -7.12
N LYS A 48 11.91 -3.84 -6.08
CA LYS A 48 11.57 -4.22 -4.71
C LYS A 48 10.09 -3.97 -4.37
N ALA A 49 9.37 -3.24 -5.20
CA ALA A 49 7.97 -2.96 -4.99
C ALA A 49 7.10 -4.19 -5.30
N GLN A 50 5.99 -4.32 -4.58
CA GLN A 50 4.99 -5.36 -4.82
C GLN A 50 3.65 -4.71 -5.11
N VAL A 51 2.97 -5.19 -6.15
CA VAL A 51 1.63 -4.75 -6.53
C VAL A 51 0.69 -5.92 -6.31
N LEU A 52 -0.35 -5.71 -5.49
CA LEU A 52 -1.35 -6.71 -5.13
C LEU A 52 -2.71 -6.28 -5.69
N VAL A 53 -3.41 -7.20 -6.33
CA VAL A 53 -4.77 -7.02 -6.83
C VAL A 53 -5.74 -7.77 -5.92
N ALA A 54 -6.98 -7.29 -5.81
CA ALA A 54 -8.01 -7.96 -5.02
C ALA A 54 -8.16 -9.43 -5.43
N GLY A 55 -7.93 -10.35 -4.50
CA GLY A 55 -7.90 -11.80 -4.72
C GLY A 55 -6.50 -12.44 -4.68
N ASP A 56 -5.43 -11.63 -4.73
CA ASP A 56 -4.07 -12.12 -4.55
C ASP A 56 -3.79 -12.53 -3.10
N LYS A 57 -2.88 -13.50 -2.93
CA LYS A 57 -2.44 -13.92 -1.61
C LYS A 57 -1.77 -12.75 -0.88
N GLY A 58 -2.27 -12.43 0.31
CA GLY A 58 -1.75 -11.34 1.14
C GLY A 58 -2.42 -9.98 0.91
N PHE A 59 -3.36 -9.86 -0.04
CA PHE A 59 -4.12 -8.63 -0.29
C PHE A 59 -4.94 -8.21 0.95
N ASP A 60 -5.70 -9.14 1.52
CA ASP A 60 -6.60 -8.85 2.66
C ASP A 60 -5.81 -8.51 3.93
N GLU A 61 -4.66 -9.15 4.13
CA GLU A 61 -3.75 -8.85 5.25
C GLU A 61 -3.16 -7.44 5.09
N THR A 62 -2.73 -7.10 3.87
CA THR A 62 -2.08 -5.83 3.57
C THR A 62 -3.06 -4.64 3.58
N SER A 63 -4.29 -4.83 3.09
CA SER A 63 -5.37 -3.83 3.09
C SER A 63 -6.16 -3.80 4.41
N GLY A 64 -5.79 -4.63 5.38
CA GLY A 64 -6.37 -4.65 6.71
C GLY A 64 -6.16 -3.32 7.43
N ARG A 65 -7.23 -2.77 8.00
CA ARG A 65 -7.20 -1.52 8.78
C ARG A 65 -7.65 -1.77 10.20
N TRP A 66 -7.19 -0.91 11.11
CA TRP A 66 -7.59 -0.97 12.52
C TRP A 66 -9.10 -0.73 12.72
N ASN A 67 -9.73 0.04 11.83
CA ASN A 67 -11.17 0.30 11.86
C ASN A 67 -11.88 -0.43 10.71
N ILE A 68 -12.97 -1.12 11.05
CA ILE A 68 -13.82 -1.87 10.12
C ILE A 68 -15.10 -1.12 9.73
N PHE A 69 -15.37 0.05 10.33
CA PHE A 69 -16.50 0.89 9.96
C PHE A 69 -16.23 1.51 8.58
N ASP A 70 -17.08 1.19 7.60
CA ASP A 70 -17.01 1.63 6.21
C ASP A 70 -15.64 1.37 5.55
N GLN A 71 -15.19 0.10 5.62
CA GLN A 71 -13.89 -0.29 5.10
C GLN A 71 -13.82 -0.03 3.59
N PRO A 72 -12.92 0.85 3.12
CA PRO A 72 -12.70 1.01 1.70
C PRO A 72 -12.17 -0.29 1.13
N LYS A 73 -12.73 -0.73 0.00
CA LYS A 73 -12.27 -1.90 -0.75
C LYS A 73 -11.44 -1.42 -1.94
N PRO A 74 -10.13 -1.16 -1.77
CA PRO A 74 -9.29 -0.82 -2.89
C PRO A 74 -9.28 -1.98 -3.90
N GLY A 75 -9.13 -1.67 -5.19
CA GLY A 75 -8.96 -2.70 -6.22
C GLY A 75 -7.50 -3.16 -6.36
N VAL A 76 -6.56 -2.28 -6.00
CA VAL A 76 -5.12 -2.47 -6.12
C VAL A 76 -4.43 -1.85 -4.91
N VAL A 77 -3.44 -2.55 -4.37
CA VAL A 77 -2.60 -2.13 -3.25
C VAL A 77 -1.14 -2.22 -3.68
N VAL A 78 -0.33 -1.20 -3.36
CA VAL A 78 1.10 -1.19 -3.65
C VAL A 78 1.89 -1.13 -2.35
N ILE A 79 2.82 -2.07 -2.19
CA ILE A 79 3.85 -2.04 -1.16
C ILE A 79 5.13 -1.49 -1.81
N PRO A 80 5.51 -0.22 -1.57
CA PRO A 80 6.71 0.37 -2.13
C PRO A 80 7.98 -0.30 -1.61
N GLY A 81 9.04 -0.36 -2.41
CA GLY A 81 10.38 -0.78 -1.97
C GLY A 81 11.32 0.41 -1.72
N ALA A 82 11.00 1.57 -2.29
CA ALA A 82 11.78 2.81 -2.18
C ALA A 82 10.85 4.04 -2.11
N ALA A 83 11.42 5.19 -1.71
CA ALA A 83 10.70 6.46 -1.67
C ALA A 83 10.17 6.90 -3.06
N LEU A 84 10.88 6.53 -4.13
CA LEU A 84 10.48 6.83 -5.51
C LEU A 84 9.17 6.11 -5.90
N ASP A 85 8.93 4.91 -5.37
CA ASP A 85 7.72 4.12 -5.65
C ASP A 85 6.47 4.82 -5.11
N VAL A 86 6.60 5.53 -3.98
CA VAL A 86 5.53 6.33 -3.40
C VAL A 86 5.15 7.49 -4.32
N ALA A 87 6.14 8.19 -4.88
CA ALA A 87 5.92 9.31 -5.80
C ALA A 87 5.32 8.86 -7.15
N ALA A 88 5.66 7.65 -7.60
CA ALA A 88 5.11 7.08 -8.82
C ALA A 88 3.66 6.61 -8.68
N THR A 89 3.20 6.39 -7.45
CA THR A 89 1.88 5.83 -7.15
C THR A 89 0.86 6.93 -6.81
N GLY A 90 -0.30 6.94 -7.49
CA GLY A 90 -1.36 7.92 -7.25
C GLY A 90 -2.76 7.33 -7.42
N GLY A 91 -3.69 7.67 -6.52
CA GLY A 91 -5.09 7.24 -6.60
C GLY A 91 -5.38 5.80 -6.15
N ILE A 92 -4.41 5.10 -5.59
CA ILE A 92 -4.54 3.73 -5.05
C ILE A 92 -3.95 3.64 -3.63
N GLU A 93 -4.18 2.51 -2.95
CA GLU A 93 -3.63 2.31 -1.60
C GLU A 93 -2.11 2.07 -1.65
N ILE A 94 -1.36 2.84 -0.85
CA ILE A 94 0.10 2.75 -0.71
C ILE A 94 0.42 2.27 0.71
N VAL A 95 0.97 1.07 0.85
CA VAL A 95 1.26 0.46 2.15
C VAL A 95 2.74 0.57 2.49
N MET A 96 3.08 1.62 3.23
CA MET A 96 4.47 2.01 3.51
C MET A 96 5.22 1.11 4.52
N SER A 97 4.65 0.00 4.97
CA SER A 97 5.18 -0.84 6.06
C SER A 97 6.60 -1.37 5.82
N SER A 98 7.01 -1.53 4.56
CA SER A 98 8.36 -1.87 4.14
C SER A 98 9.40 -0.75 4.37
N LEU A 99 8.95 0.51 4.46
CA LEU A 99 9.78 1.70 4.69
C LEU A 99 9.85 1.99 6.21
N SER A 100 10.39 1.05 6.98
CA SER A 100 10.36 1.03 8.46
C SER A 100 11.72 1.26 9.15
N SER A 101 12.66 1.94 8.49
CA SER A 101 14.02 2.15 9.02
C SER A 101 14.06 3.20 10.14
N VAL A 102 14.92 3.01 11.14
CA VAL A 102 15.26 4.03 12.15
C VAL A 102 16.78 4.18 12.18
N GLU A 103 17.27 5.35 11.81
CA GLU A 103 18.70 5.68 11.80
C GLU A 103 18.95 6.86 12.75
N LEU A 104 19.88 6.71 13.69
CA LEU A 104 20.30 7.79 14.57
C LEU A 104 21.50 8.52 13.98
N SER A 105 21.49 9.85 14.04
CA SER A 105 22.66 10.66 13.69
C SER A 105 23.80 10.37 14.66
N LYS A 106 25.04 10.57 14.19
CA LYS A 106 26.26 10.38 15.00
C LYS A 106 26.29 11.28 16.24
N ASP A 107 25.62 12.43 16.18
CA ASP A 107 25.47 13.35 17.31
C ASP A 107 24.46 12.85 18.37
N GLY A 108 23.66 11.84 18.03
CA GLY A 108 22.58 11.32 18.87
C GLY A 108 21.48 12.34 19.18
N GLN A 109 21.38 13.44 18.43
CA GLN A 109 20.38 14.49 18.63
C GLN A 109 19.23 14.39 17.62
N THR A 110 19.46 13.76 16.47
CA THR A 110 18.46 13.60 15.41
C THR A 110 18.31 12.14 14.99
N ALA A 111 17.13 11.80 14.50
CA ALA A 111 16.81 10.49 13.97
C ALA A 111 16.13 10.63 12.60
N LYS A 112 16.48 9.75 11.66
CA LYS A 112 15.80 9.58 10.39
C LYS A 112 14.93 8.34 10.48
N ILE A 113 13.63 8.53 10.27
CA ILE A 113 12.61 7.51 10.46
C ILE A 113 11.89 7.28 9.13
N GLY A 114 11.73 6.03 8.73
CA GLY A 114 10.95 5.66 7.56
C GLY A 114 9.45 5.88 7.80
N GLY A 115 8.73 6.36 6.79
CA GLY A 115 7.33 6.80 6.95
C GLY A 115 6.34 5.70 7.35
N GLY A 116 6.66 4.42 7.15
CA GLY A 116 5.82 3.31 7.60
C GLY A 116 6.28 2.66 8.90
N THR A 117 7.23 3.27 9.62
CA THR A 117 7.72 2.72 10.90
C THR A 117 6.64 2.80 11.96
N LEU A 118 6.36 1.67 12.63
CA LEU A 118 5.44 1.65 13.77
C LEU A 118 6.03 2.39 14.98
N SER A 119 5.21 3.15 15.70
CA SER A 119 5.62 3.94 16.87
C SER A 119 6.36 3.11 17.92
N LYS A 120 5.98 1.84 18.11
CA LYS A 120 6.68 0.94 19.03
C LYS A 120 8.14 0.72 18.64
N ALA A 121 8.41 0.47 17.36
CA ALA A 121 9.78 0.24 16.88
C ALA A 121 10.64 1.51 17.06
N ILE A 122 10.05 2.68 16.84
CA ILE A 122 10.71 3.98 17.09
C ILE A 122 11.05 4.12 18.58
N ILE A 123 10.07 3.88 19.46
CA ILE A 123 10.26 3.97 20.92
C ILE A 123 11.36 3.01 21.37
N ASP A 124 11.31 1.75 20.95
CA ASP A 124 12.28 0.73 21.35
C ASP A 124 13.70 1.11 20.89
N ALA A 125 13.88 1.55 19.64
CA ALA A 125 15.17 1.97 19.10
C ALA A 125 15.75 3.21 19.81
N LEU A 126 14.91 4.19 20.12
CA LEU A 126 15.33 5.40 20.84
C LEU A 126 15.65 5.08 22.30
N TRP A 127 14.84 4.24 22.96
CA TRP A 127 15.04 3.87 24.35
C TRP A 127 16.35 3.12 24.56
N GLN A 128 16.69 2.18 23.67
CA GLN A 128 17.99 1.50 23.66
C GLN A 128 19.17 2.47 23.58
N SER A 129 18.94 3.65 22.98
CA SER A 129 19.95 4.70 22.79
C SER A 129 19.86 5.80 23.87
N GLY A 130 19.01 5.63 24.90
CA GLY A 130 18.79 6.61 25.96
C GLY A 130 18.09 7.89 25.48
N LYS A 131 17.30 7.82 24.40
CA LYS A 131 16.60 8.95 23.78
C LYS A 131 15.08 8.78 23.87
N GLN A 132 14.35 9.90 23.77
CA GLN A 132 12.89 9.93 23.69
C GLN A 132 12.45 11.09 22.77
N THR A 133 11.41 10.88 21.97
CA THR A 133 10.77 11.93 21.16
C THR A 133 9.44 12.34 21.78
N GLY A 134 9.24 13.63 22.00
CA GLY A 134 8.05 14.21 22.64
C GLY A 134 8.39 15.52 23.34
N LYS A 135 7.37 16.33 23.67
CA LYS A 135 7.59 17.51 24.51
C LYS A 135 8.05 17.01 25.88
N GLN A 136 9.32 17.21 26.20
CA GLN A 136 9.80 17.08 27.58
C GLN A 136 8.93 18.04 28.41
N LEU A 137 8.03 17.49 29.20
CA LEU A 137 7.40 18.24 30.27
C LEU A 137 8.55 18.56 31.21
N HIS A 138 9.04 19.79 31.13
CA HIS A 138 10.06 20.30 32.04
C HIS A 138 9.53 20.02 33.44
N LYS A 139 10.12 19.05 34.16
CA LYS A 139 9.85 18.88 35.59
C LYS A 139 10.37 20.16 36.22
N PRO A 140 9.52 21.10 36.67
CA PRO A 140 10.04 22.16 37.50
C PRO A 140 10.43 21.47 38.82
N PHE A 141 11.73 21.35 39.04
CA PHE A 141 12.30 21.71 40.32
C PHE A 141 11.66 21.06 41.57
N LEU A 142 11.53 19.73 41.58
CA LEU A 142 11.29 18.97 42.82
C LEU A 142 12.60 18.61 43.56
N LEU A 143 13.71 19.33 43.30
CA LEU A 143 14.97 19.19 44.02
C LEU A 143 15.33 20.37 44.94
N SER A 144 14.48 21.40 45.04
CA SER A 144 14.70 22.52 45.97
C SER A 144 13.83 22.51 47.22
N LEU A 145 12.89 21.58 47.34
CA LEU A 145 12.09 21.39 48.56
C LEU A 145 12.66 20.32 49.51
N LEU A 146 13.77 19.68 49.15
CA LEU A 146 14.61 18.90 50.06
C LEU A 146 15.87 19.68 50.43
N GLY A 147 15.69 20.98 50.73
CA GLY A 147 16.55 21.67 51.67
C GLY A 147 16.44 20.99 53.05
N MET A 148 17.13 19.87 53.21
CA MET A 148 17.71 19.49 54.50
C MET A 148 19.19 19.85 54.43
N ARG A 149 19.60 20.60 55.45
CA ARG A 149 20.97 21.02 55.75
C ARG A 149 21.97 19.88 55.67
#